data_AF-A0A1X9HDW1-F1
#
_entry.id   AF-A0A1X9HDW1-F1
#
_cell.length_a   1.000
_cell.length_b   1.000
_cell.length_c   1.000
_cell.angle_alpha   90.00
_cell.angle_beta   90.00
_cell.angle_gamma   90.00
#
_symmetry.space_group_name_H-M   'P 1'
#
loop_
_entity.id
_entity.type
_entity.pdbx_description
1 polymer ?
#
loop_
_entity_poly.entity_id
_entity_poly.type
_entity_poly.pdbx_seq_one_letter_code
_entity_poly.pdbx_strand_id
1 'polypeptide(L)'
;QKFLKIQFLIMFIGVNMTFFPQHFLGLSGMPRRYSDYPDAYTTWNIISSIGSLISLISIFLFLFIIWDSFSSMRKSIGTLNMPTSIEWMQKMPPAEHSYDELPILTSN
;
A
#
# COMPACT_ATOMS: atom_id res chain seq x y z
N GLN A 1 -2.60 -9.57 11.58
CA GLN A 1 -1.31 -9.58 10.84
C GLN A 1 -1.32 -10.49 9.61
N LYS A 2 -1.78 -11.75 9.69
CA LYS A 2 -1.75 -12.69 8.54
C LYS A 2 -2.44 -12.14 7.28
N PHE A 3 -3.67 -11.62 7.41
CA PHE A 3 -4.39 -11.01 6.28
C PHE A 3 -3.66 -9.82 5.64
N LEU A 4 -3.03 -8.96 6.45
CA LEU A 4 -2.22 -7.84 5.94
C LEU A 4 -1.01 -8.31 5.15
N LYS A 5 -0.33 -9.38 5.59
CA LYS A 5 0.80 -9.97 4.82
C LYS A 5 0.34 -10.57 3.49
N ILE A 6 -0.82 -11.21 3.48
CA ILE A 6 -1.44 -11.76 2.25
C ILE A 6 -1.81 -10.62 1.30
N GLN A 7 -2.48 -9.58 1.80
CA GLN A 7 -2.84 -8.39 1.03
C GLN A 7 -1.61 -7.74 0.38
N PHE A 8 -0.54 -7.57 1.17
CA PHE A 8 0.73 -7.03 0.69
C PHE A 8 1.31 -7.88 -0.44
N LEU A 9 1.39 -9.20 -0.28
CA LEU A 9 1.93 -10.09 -1.31
C LEU A 9 1.11 -10.05 -2.61
N ILE A 10 -0.22 -10.05 -2.52
CA ILE A 10 -1.09 -9.97 -3.71
C ILE A 10 -0.89 -8.61 -4.41
N MET A 11 -0.84 -7.51 -3.66
CA MET A 11 -0.57 -6.18 -4.23
C MET A 11 0.80 -6.12 -4.89
N PHE A 12 1.83 -6.62 -4.21
CA PHE A 12 3.21 -6.61 -4.69
C PHE A 12 3.35 -7.38 -6.00
N ILE A 13 2.76 -8.58 -6.10
CA ILE A 13 2.77 -9.37 -7.33
C ILE A 13 1.98 -8.67 -8.44
N GLY A 14 0.76 -8.18 -8.14
CA GLY A 14 -0.09 -7.53 -9.14
C GLY A 14 0.52 -6.27 -9.75
N VAL A 15 1.06 -5.39 -8.92
CA VAL A 15 1.71 -4.15 -9.36
C VAL A 15 2.96 -4.46 -10.19
N ASN A 16 3.82 -5.38 -9.75
CA ASN A 16 5.00 -5.76 -10.53
C ASN A 16 4.63 -6.40 -11.88
N MET A 17 3.63 -7.29 -11.91
CA MET A 17 3.14 -7.88 -13.16
C MET A 17 2.53 -6.82 -14.09
N THR A 18 1.96 -5.74 -13.55
CA THR A 18 1.40 -4.63 -14.34
C THR A 18 2.50 -3.76 -14.96
N PHE A 19 3.46 -3.29 -14.14
CA PHE A 19 4.43 -2.27 -14.58
C PHE A 19 5.71 -2.85 -15.19
N PHE A 20 6.07 -4.10 -14.91
CA PHE A 20 7.27 -4.70 -15.48
C PHE A 20 7.21 -4.83 -17.02
N PRO A 21 6.12 -5.36 -17.63
CA PRO A 21 5.93 -5.38 -19.09
C PRO A 21 6.05 -4.00 -19.76
N GLN A 22 5.68 -2.93 -19.05
CA GLN A 22 5.70 -1.57 -19.60
C GLN A 22 7.11 -1.08 -19.92
N HIS A 23 8.14 -1.61 -19.26
CA HIS A 23 9.53 -1.31 -19.59
C HIS A 23 9.87 -1.83 -21.00
N PHE A 24 9.45 -3.05 -21.33
CA PHE A 24 9.65 -3.65 -22.66
C PHE A 24 8.81 -2.96 -23.73
N LEU A 25 7.58 -2.55 -23.41
CA LEU A 25 6.74 -1.75 -24.30
C LEU A 25 7.37 -0.38 -24.60
N GLY A 26 7.97 0.26 -23.60
CA GLY A 26 8.71 1.52 -23.78
C GLY A 26 9.95 1.35 -24.67
N LEU A 27 10.74 0.29 -24.44
CA LEU A 27 11.92 -0.01 -25.26
C LEU A 27 11.56 -0.37 -26.71
N SER A 28 10.40 -0.97 -26.94
CA SER A 28 9.88 -1.30 -28.28
C SER A 28 9.15 -0.15 -28.96
N GLY A 29 9.18 1.06 -28.37
CA GLY A 29 8.72 2.29 -29.01
C GLY A 29 7.23 2.58 -28.89
N MET A 30 6.49 1.88 -28.02
CA MET A 30 5.07 2.16 -27.79
C MET A 30 4.89 3.57 -27.21
N PRO A 31 4.21 4.50 -27.91
CA PRO A 31 4.04 5.86 -27.41
C PRO A 31 3.00 5.90 -26.27
N ARG A 32 3.11 6.90 -25.39
CA ARG A 32 2.19 7.08 -24.26
C ARG A 32 0.85 7.65 -24.72
N ARG A 33 -0.23 7.33 -23.97
CA ARG A 33 -1.59 7.90 -24.12
C ARG A 33 -2.34 7.47 -25.39
N TYR A 34 -2.16 6.23 -25.82
CA TYR A 34 -2.92 5.65 -26.93
C TYR A 34 -4.00 4.70 -26.41
N SER A 35 -5.18 4.79 -27.00
CA SER A 35 -6.30 3.87 -26.74
C SER A 35 -6.14 2.54 -27.47
N ASP A 36 -5.40 2.53 -28.57
CA ASP A 36 -5.19 1.38 -29.43
C ASP A 36 -3.70 1.24 -29.79
N TYR A 37 -3.27 0.03 -30.14
CA TYR A 37 -1.86 -0.29 -30.37
C TYR A 37 -1.69 -1.40 -31.42
N PRO A 38 -0.58 -1.40 -32.18
CA PRO A 38 -0.27 -2.48 -33.13
C PRO A 38 -0.22 -3.87 -32.49
N ASP A 39 -0.55 -4.91 -33.26
CA ASP A 39 -0.63 -6.30 -32.82
C ASP A 39 0.66 -6.81 -32.12
N ALA A 40 1.81 -6.25 -32.46
CA ALA A 40 3.11 -6.58 -31.85
C ALA A 40 3.16 -6.32 -30.32
N TYR A 41 2.34 -5.41 -29.79
CA TYR A 41 2.32 -5.05 -28.37
C TYR A 41 1.26 -5.80 -27.55
N THR A 42 0.43 -6.63 -28.20
CA THR A 42 -0.71 -7.33 -27.57
C THR A 42 -0.29 -8.20 -26.39
N THR A 43 0.78 -8.98 -26.54
CA THR A 43 1.24 -9.93 -25.52
C THR A 43 1.56 -9.24 -24.19
N TRP A 44 2.34 -8.16 -24.23
CA TRP A 44 2.72 -7.41 -23.03
C TRP A 44 1.56 -6.61 -22.44
N ASN A 45 0.67 -6.07 -23.27
CA ASN A 45 -0.52 -5.37 -22.79
C ASN A 45 -1.53 -6.32 -22.11
N ILE A 46 -1.66 -7.57 -22.59
CA ILE A 46 -2.49 -8.59 -21.94
C ILE A 46 -1.91 -8.95 -20.56
N ILE A 47 -0.60 -9.19 -20.47
CA ILE A 47 0.06 -9.48 -19.18
C ILE A 47 -0.11 -8.32 -18.20
N SER A 48 0.10 -7.09 -18.68
CA SER A 48 -0.12 -5.87 -17.87
C SER A 48 -1.56 -5.77 -17.38
N SER A 49 -2.54 -6.14 -18.22
CA SER A 49 -3.97 -6.10 -17.86
C SER A 49 -4.32 -7.15 -16.81
N ILE A 50 -3.77 -8.36 -16.90
CA ILE A 50 -3.93 -9.41 -15.89
C ILE A 50 -3.36 -8.94 -14.54
N GLY A 51 -2.19 -8.31 -14.55
CA GLY A 51 -1.60 -7.71 -13.34
C GLY A 51 -2.53 -6.69 -12.67
N SER A 52 -3.20 -5.85 -13.47
CA SER A 52 -4.12 -4.84 -12.95
C SER A 52 -5.36 -5.45 -12.28
N LEU A 53 -5.90 -6.55 -12.84
CA LEU A 53 -7.00 -7.30 -12.23
C LEU A 53 -6.60 -7.91 -10.87
N ILE A 54 -5.37 -8.43 -10.76
CA ILE A 54 -4.85 -8.94 -9.48
C ILE A 54 -4.75 -7.80 -8.44
N SER A 55 -4.29 -6.61 -8.86
CA SER A 55 -4.21 -5.45 -7.98
C SER A 55 -5.59 -4.99 -7.48
N LEU A 56 -6.61 -5.06 -8.34
CA LEU A 56 -8.00 -4.73 -7.99
C LEU A 56 -8.56 -5.69 -6.92
N ILE A 57 -8.27 -7.00 -7.02
CA ILE A 57 -8.62 -7.97 -5.98
C ILE A 57 -7.94 -7.63 -4.65
N SER A 58 -6.68 -7.19 -4.68
CA SER A 58 -5.97 -6.76 -3.47
C SER A 58 -6.61 -5.56 -2.79
N ILE A 59 -7.14 -4.61 -3.55
CA ILE A 59 -7.86 -3.44 -3.02
C ILE A 59 -9.14 -3.87 -2.32
N PHE A 60 -9.93 -4.77 -2.91
CA PHE A 60 -11.13 -5.30 -2.24
C PHE A 60 -10.79 -6.03 -0.95
N LEU A 61 -9.71 -6.81 -0.94
CA LEU A 61 -9.23 -7.49 0.26
C LEU A 61 -8.77 -6.49 1.33
N PHE A 62 -8.16 -5.36 0.93
CA PHE A 62 -7.78 -4.29 1.85
C PHE A 62 -9.01 -3.60 2.49
N LEU A 63 -10.05 -3.31 1.72
CA LEU A 63 -11.31 -2.76 2.24
C LEU A 63 -11.95 -3.72 3.27
N PHE A 64 -11.93 -5.02 2.99
CA PHE A 64 -12.39 -6.03 3.92
C PHE A 64 -11.59 -6.04 5.23
N ILE A 65 -10.25 -5.92 5.18
CA ILE A 65 -9.41 -5.86 6.38
C ILE A 65 -9.73 -4.63 7.23
N ILE A 66 -9.94 -3.48 6.60
CA ILE A 66 -10.34 -2.25 7.32
C ILE A 66 -11.67 -2.49 8.04
N TRP A 67 -12.66 -3.02 7.33
CA TRP A 67 -13.97 -3.32 7.91
C TRP A 67 -13.88 -4.31 9.08
N ASP A 68 -13.13 -5.41 8.93
CA ASP A 68 -12.87 -6.37 10.03
C ASP A 68 -12.18 -5.70 11.22
N SER A 69 -11.25 -4.77 10.97
CA SER A 69 -10.53 -4.07 12.03
C SER A 69 -11.45 -3.21 12.90
N PHE A 70 -12.41 -2.51 12.29
CA PHE A 70 -13.39 -1.71 13.03
C PHE A 70 -14.44 -2.59 13.71
N SER A 71 -14.93 -3.64 13.04
CA SER A 71 -15.93 -4.56 13.61
C SER A 71 -15.40 -5.34 14.83
N SER A 72 -14.12 -5.73 14.80
CA SER A 72 -13.50 -6.52 15.87
C SER A 72 -13.10 -5.72 17.12
N MET A 73 -13.10 -4.38 17.08
CA MET A 73 -12.83 -3.48 18.21
C MET A 73 -11.61 -3.86 19.07
N ARG A 74 -10.55 -4.37 18.44
CA ARG A 74 -9.31 -4.80 19.12
C ARG A 74 -8.49 -3.58 19.56
N LYS A 75 -8.51 -3.25 20.85
CA LYS A 75 -7.70 -2.16 21.42
C LYS A 75 -6.20 -2.50 21.40
N SER A 76 -5.36 -1.51 21.12
CA SER A 76 -3.91 -1.65 21.25
C SER A 76 -3.49 -1.63 22.72
N ILE A 77 -2.59 -2.54 23.09
CA ILE A 77 -2.07 -2.65 24.47
C ILE A 77 -0.82 -1.78 24.64
N GLY A 78 -0.05 -1.59 23.58
CA GLY A 78 1.16 -0.77 23.57
C GLY A 78 1.86 -0.79 22.20
N THR A 79 2.89 0.04 22.07
CA THR A 79 3.68 0.19 20.85
C THR A 79 4.82 -0.83 20.79
N LEU A 80 5.05 -1.41 19.61
CA LEU A 80 6.21 -2.24 19.34
C LEU A 80 7.39 -1.46 18.74
N ASN A 81 7.21 -0.16 18.52
CA ASN A 81 8.18 0.70 17.83
C ASN A 81 9.19 1.28 18.82
N MET A 82 10.35 1.69 18.29
CA MET A 82 11.38 2.36 19.08
C MET A 82 10.85 3.71 19.59
N PRO A 83 11.21 4.13 20.83
CA PRO A 83 10.78 5.41 21.41
C PRO A 83 11.46 6.63 20.77
N THR A 84 12.15 6.46 19.64
CA THR A 84 12.86 7.52 18.94
C THR A 84 11.92 8.55 18.30
N SER A 85 10.68 8.17 17.95
CA SER A 85 9.66 9.13 17.54
C SER A 85 8.66 9.38 18.65
N ILE A 86 8.34 10.66 18.87
CA ILE A 86 7.53 11.13 19.99
C ILE A 86 6.05 10.70 19.89
N GLU A 87 5.57 10.39 18.69
CA GLU A 87 4.21 9.92 18.43
C GLU A 87 3.88 8.63 19.20
N TRP A 88 4.88 7.76 19.44
CA TRP A 88 4.68 6.49 20.14
C TRP A 88 4.59 6.64 21.66
N MET A 89 4.89 7.82 22.19
CA MET A 89 4.71 8.14 23.61
C MET A 89 3.26 8.56 23.95
N GLN A 90 2.41 8.76 22.93
CA GLN A 90 1.02 9.16 23.09
C GLN A 90 0.08 7.98 23.35
N LYS A 91 -1.13 8.29 23.82
CA LYS A 91 -2.23 7.32 23.95
C LYS A 91 -2.74 6.88 22.58
N MET A 92 -3.40 5.73 22.54
CA MET A 92 -4.05 5.18 21.33
C MET A 92 -5.56 4.99 21.58
N PRO A 93 -6.44 5.89 21.12
CA PRO A 93 -6.17 7.13 20.37
C PRO A 93 -5.61 8.27 21.25
N PRO A 94 -4.97 9.29 20.65
CA PRO A 94 -4.51 10.48 21.37
C PRO A 94 -5.70 11.31 21.87
N ALA A 95 -5.47 12.15 22.87
CA ALA A 95 -6.45 13.14 23.31
C ALA A 95 -6.47 14.34 22.35
N GLU A 96 -7.61 15.04 22.29
CA GLU A 96 -7.81 16.29 21.51
C GLU A 96 -6.68 17.30 21.76
N HIS A 97 -6.30 17.47 23.02
CA HIS A 97 -5.08 18.17 23.42
C HIS A 97 -4.05 17.13 23.88
N SER A 98 -3.07 16.85 23.02
CA SER A 98 -2.11 15.77 23.24
C SER A 98 -0.93 16.14 24.15
N TYR A 99 -0.64 17.43 24.30
CA TYR A 99 0.40 17.95 25.17
C TYR A 99 -0.11 19.20 25.88
N ASP A 100 0.02 19.23 27.20
CA ASP A 100 -0.20 20.46 27.98
C ASP A 100 1.02 21.39 27.85
N GLU A 101 2.22 20.81 27.74
CA GLU A 101 3.49 21.51 27.52
C GLU A 101 4.32 20.79 26.46
N LEU A 102 5.05 21.56 25.65
CA LEU A 102 5.92 20.99 24.61
C LEU A 102 7.12 20.25 25.23
N PRO A 103 7.54 19.13 24.62
CA PRO A 103 8.71 18.38 25.08
C PRO A 103 9.98 19.25 25.02
N ILE A 104 10.78 19.20 26.08
CA ILE A 104 12.05 19.92 26.14
C ILE A 104 13.08 19.20 25.29
N LEU A 105 13.70 19.92 24.36
CA LEU A 105 14.87 19.46 23.63
C LEU A 105 16.12 19.95 24.36
N THR A 106 16.97 19.04 24.83
CA THR A 106 18.31 19.40 25.29
C THR A 106 19.24 19.42 24.09
N SER A 107 19.92 20.54 23.86
CA SER A 107 21.04 20.58 22.93
C SER A 107 22.17 19.71 23.50
N ASN A 108 22.58 18.69 22.75
CA ASN A 108 23.87 18.03 22.99
C ASN A 108 25.02 18.98 22.67
#